data_AF-A0A8I0VMG6-F1
#
_entry.id   AF-A0A8I0VMG6-F1
#
_cell.length_a   1.000
_cell.length_b   1.000
_cell.length_c   1.000
_cell.angle_alpha   90.00
_cell.angle_beta   90.00
_cell.angle_gamma   90.00
#
_symmetry.space_group_name_H-M   'P 1'
#
loop_
_entity.id
_entity.type
_entity.pdbx_description
1 polymer ?
#
loop_
_entity_poly.entity_id
_entity_poly.type
_entity_poly.pdbx_seq_one_letter_code
_entity_poly.pdbx_strand_id
1 'polypeptide(L)'
;MIAPVLGRHLSFVKGLVALYLIFLVIFFAAAPFLTLWLYAETDLSRSLLPQLIGFCLQGAFLVVVFAIYEKRTTIQAKRGHKFALRSAVASLIRPLDSDGGWVGKMMSSSPTILTQFQQDIMDRGFSGEQTKKLGQHARTILVSLESLTVLAAQIDVDHLEHWGLILNSIRELVDVESPKQARDGMMELIDAVRDFDELYIY
;
A
#
# COMPACT_ATOMS: atom_id res chain seq x y z
N MET A 1 -8.89 26.11 -9.68
CA MET A 1 -7.42 26.04 -9.94
C MET A 1 -6.65 26.49 -8.69
N ILE A 2 -6.32 25.58 -7.75
CA ILE A 2 -5.50 25.89 -6.53
C ILE A 2 -4.42 24.79 -6.27
N ALA A 3 -4.15 23.91 -7.23
CA ALA A 3 -3.29 22.74 -7.00
C ALA A 3 -1.74 22.93 -7.05
N PRO A 4 -1.12 24.00 -7.61
CA PRO A 4 0.35 23.99 -7.80
C PRO A 4 1.17 24.52 -6.62
N VAL A 5 0.55 25.14 -5.61
CA VAL A 5 1.29 25.77 -4.48
C VAL A 5 1.65 24.76 -3.40
N LEU A 6 0.77 23.77 -3.15
CA LEU A 6 0.95 22.79 -2.08
C LEU A 6 2.11 21.81 -2.37
N GLY A 7 2.29 21.42 -3.64
CA GLY A 7 3.36 20.50 -4.06
C GLY A 7 4.77 21.11 -3.94
N ARG A 8 4.90 22.44 -4.07
CA ARG A 8 6.19 23.14 -4.00
C ARG A 8 6.68 23.28 -2.56
N HIS A 9 5.79 23.54 -1.61
CA HIS A 9 6.11 23.57 -0.18
C HIS A 9 6.51 22.19 0.36
N LEU A 10 5.84 21.12 -0.09
CA LEU A 10 6.19 19.74 0.28
C LEU A 10 7.57 19.31 -0.23
N SER A 11 7.97 19.78 -1.42
CA SER A 11 9.32 19.56 -1.96
C SER A 11 10.40 20.29 -1.15
N PHE A 12 10.13 21.54 -0.76
CA PHE A 12 11.05 22.33 0.04
C PHE A 12 11.27 21.75 1.45
N VAL A 13 10.19 21.32 2.12
CA VAL A 13 10.28 20.67 3.45
C VAL A 13 11.07 19.36 3.36
N LYS A 14 10.87 18.56 2.30
CA LYS A 14 11.67 17.35 2.08
C LYS A 14 13.16 17.66 1.87
N GLY A 15 13.49 18.70 1.10
CA GLY A 15 14.86 19.16 0.91
C GLY A 15 15.52 19.64 2.21
N LEU A 16 14.77 20.38 3.03
CA LEU A 16 15.25 20.88 4.33
C LEU A 16 15.46 19.73 5.34
N VAL A 17 14.56 18.75 5.36
CA VAL A 17 14.72 17.53 6.18
C VAL A 17 15.92 16.72 5.71
N ALA A 18 16.13 16.54 4.40
CA ALA A 18 17.28 15.84 3.87
C ALA A 18 18.60 16.55 4.24
N LEU A 19 18.65 17.87 4.12
CA LEU A 19 19.80 18.68 4.52
C LEU A 19 20.09 18.57 6.03
N TYR A 20 19.04 18.61 6.85
CA TYR A 20 19.15 18.39 8.29
C TYR A 20 19.70 17.00 8.64
N LEU A 21 19.21 15.95 7.96
CA LEU A 21 19.71 14.59 8.16
C LEU A 21 21.18 14.45 7.74
N ILE A 22 21.58 15.07 6.63
CA ILE A 22 22.99 15.10 6.19
C ILE A 22 23.85 15.79 7.25
N PHE A 23 23.41 16.95 7.76
CA PHE A 23 24.12 17.66 8.82
C PHE A 23 24.21 16.80 10.09
N LEU A 24 23.15 16.07 10.44
CA LEU A 24 23.12 15.19 11.61
C LEU A 24 24.09 14.01 11.43
N VAL A 25 24.14 13.37 10.25
CA VAL A 25 25.12 12.31 9.96
C VAL A 25 26.55 12.85 10.06
N ILE A 26 26.83 14.01 9.48
CA ILE A 26 28.15 14.65 9.56
C ILE A 26 28.50 14.96 11.02
N PHE A 27 27.57 15.53 11.79
CA PHE A 27 27.78 15.86 13.19
C PHE A 27 28.07 14.61 14.03
N PHE A 28 27.31 13.53 13.83
CA PHE A 28 27.49 12.27 14.57
C PHE A 28 28.73 11.48 14.13
N ALA A 29 29.22 11.66 12.90
CA ALA A 29 30.49 11.09 12.45
C ALA A 29 31.70 11.93 12.92
N ALA A 30 31.59 13.25 12.84
CA ALA A 30 32.67 14.18 13.16
C ALA A 30 32.85 14.37 14.68
N ALA A 31 31.77 14.40 15.47
CA ALA A 31 31.85 14.60 16.92
C ALA A 31 32.74 13.56 17.62
N PRO A 32 32.56 12.24 17.46
CA PRO A 32 33.43 11.26 18.10
C PRO A 32 34.86 11.29 17.57
N PHE A 33 35.05 11.53 16.26
CA PHE A 33 36.39 11.68 15.68
C PHE A 33 37.14 12.88 16.27
N LEU A 34 36.48 14.04 16.35
CA LEU A 34 37.05 15.27 16.89
C LEU A 34 37.31 15.15 18.41
N THR A 35 36.43 14.43 19.11
CA THR A 35 36.60 14.16 20.55
C THR A 35 37.80 13.24 20.79
N LEU A 36 37.95 12.17 19.99
CA LEU A 36 39.12 11.28 20.04
C LEU A 36 40.42 12.02 19.67
N TRP A 37 40.38 12.91 18.67
CA TRP A 37 41.52 13.71 18.26
C TRP A 37 41.98 14.67 19.36
N LEU A 38 41.05 15.46 19.93
CA LEU A 38 41.34 16.37 21.05
C LEU A 38 41.84 15.61 22.29
N TYR A 39 41.39 14.36 22.47
CA TYR A 39 41.83 13.50 23.56
C TYR A 39 43.19 12.86 23.32
N ALA A 40 43.59 12.59 22.07
CA ALA A 40 44.94 12.13 21.77
C ALA A 40 46.00 13.19 22.11
N GLU A 41 45.62 14.47 22.08
CA GLU A 41 46.45 15.61 22.49
C GLU A 41 46.43 15.88 24.01
N THR A 42 45.48 15.29 24.76
CA THR A 42 45.36 15.46 26.21
C THR A 42 45.64 14.14 26.96
N ASP A 43 46.12 14.24 28.20
CA ASP A 43 46.62 13.09 28.94
C ASP A 43 45.53 11.99 29.13
N LEU A 44 45.78 10.79 28.62
CA LEU A 44 44.90 9.60 28.61
C LEU A 44 44.53 9.10 30.03
N SER A 45 45.06 9.74 31.07
CA SER A 45 44.84 9.46 32.49
C SER A 45 43.46 9.87 33.00
N ARG A 46 42.72 10.72 32.27
CA ARG A 46 41.32 11.07 32.61
C ARG A 46 40.33 10.03 32.06
N SER A 47 39.19 9.87 32.74
CA SER A 47 38.22 8.79 32.47
C SER A 47 37.58 8.91 31.06
N LEU A 48 37.79 7.89 30.22
CA LEU A 48 37.18 7.71 28.89
C LEU A 48 35.69 7.34 28.92
N LEU A 49 35.17 6.98 30.10
CA LEU A 49 33.83 6.44 30.27
C LEU A 49 32.71 7.38 29.75
N PRO A 50 32.72 8.71 30.04
CA PRO A 50 31.66 9.60 29.59
C PRO A 50 31.60 9.75 28.07
N GLN A 51 32.75 9.67 27.38
CA GLN A 51 32.82 9.76 25.93
C GLN A 51 32.28 8.51 25.27
N LEU A 52 32.60 7.33 25.82
CA LEU A 52 32.04 6.06 25.35
C LEU A 52 30.51 6.03 25.52
N ILE A 53 30.01 6.53 26.65
CA ILE A 53 28.56 6.69 26.88
C ILE A 53 27.95 7.63 25.83
N GLY A 54 28.58 8.78 25.56
CA GLY A 54 28.15 9.72 24.53
C GLY A 54 28.10 9.10 23.14
N PHE A 55 29.14 8.34 22.76
CA PHE A 55 29.20 7.63 21.49
C PHE A 55 28.13 6.56 21.36
N CYS A 56 27.92 5.76 22.41
CA CYS A 56 26.87 4.74 22.43
C CYS A 56 25.46 5.35 22.33
N LEU A 57 25.19 6.44 23.04
CA LEU A 57 23.91 7.15 22.95
C LEU A 57 23.70 7.75 21.56
N GLN A 58 24.75 8.30 20.97
CA GLN A 58 24.72 8.86 19.63
C GLN A 58 24.43 7.78 18.57
N GLY A 59 25.10 6.64 18.66
CA GLY A 59 24.85 5.49 17.77
C GLY A 59 23.43 4.94 17.94
N ALA A 60 22.97 4.75 19.17
CA ALA A 60 21.62 4.27 19.46
C ALA A 60 20.54 5.21 18.90
N PHE A 61 20.75 6.53 19.02
CA PHE A 61 19.84 7.52 18.45
C PHE A 61 19.73 7.40 16.92
N LEU A 62 20.86 7.27 16.22
CA LEU A 62 20.86 7.08 14.76
C LEU A 62 20.13 5.80 14.35
N VAL A 63 20.37 4.69 15.04
CA VAL A 63 19.68 3.42 14.77
C VAL A 63 18.17 3.58 14.91
N VAL A 64 17.69 4.25 15.95
CA VAL A 64 16.26 4.52 16.15
C VAL A 64 15.68 5.38 15.02
N VAL A 65 16.38 6.44 14.61
CA VAL A 65 15.93 7.31 13.51
C VAL A 65 15.83 6.53 12.20
N PHE A 66 16.84 5.72 11.87
CA PHE A 66 16.80 4.90 10.66
C PHE A 66 15.71 3.82 10.72
N ALA A 67 15.52 3.16 11.87
CA ALA A 67 14.45 2.19 12.04
C ALA A 67 13.05 2.81 11.86
N ILE A 68 12.83 4.03 12.36
CA ILE A 68 11.58 4.76 12.14
C ILE A 68 11.38 5.10 10.65
N TYR A 69 12.45 5.54 9.98
CA TYR A 69 12.41 5.84 8.56
C TYR A 69 12.09 4.59 7.72
N GLU A 70 12.78 3.48 7.98
CA GLU A 70 12.58 2.19 7.33
C GLU A 70 11.17 1.64 7.58
N LYS A 71 10.66 1.76 8.81
CA LYS A 71 9.27 1.40 9.12
C LYS A 71 8.30 2.20 8.25
N ARG A 72 8.50 3.52 8.14
CA ARG A 72 7.63 4.38 7.34
C ARG A 72 7.68 4.05 5.86
N THR A 73 8.86 3.82 5.30
CA THR A 73 9.00 3.45 3.87
C THR A 73 8.37 2.09 3.59
N THR A 74 8.53 1.13 4.49
CA THR A 74 7.91 -0.20 4.41
C THR A 74 6.39 -0.09 4.40
N ILE A 75 5.79 0.67 5.33
CA ILE A 75 4.33 0.89 5.36
C ILE A 75 3.84 1.54 4.06
N GLN A 76 4.58 2.51 3.52
CA GLN A 76 4.23 3.14 2.26
C GLN A 76 4.29 2.17 1.07
N ALA A 77 5.31 1.30 1.02
CA ALA A 77 5.42 0.26 -0.01
C ALA A 77 4.25 -0.72 0.06
N LYS A 78 3.92 -1.22 1.27
CA LYS A 78 2.76 -2.10 1.50
C LYS A 78 1.44 -1.46 1.07
N ARG A 79 1.22 -0.18 1.40
CA ARG A 79 0.04 0.58 0.92
C ARG A 79 0.01 0.68 -0.61
N GLY A 80 1.16 0.86 -1.24
CA GLY A 80 1.31 0.83 -2.70
C GLY A 80 0.90 -0.51 -3.30
N HIS A 81 1.31 -1.62 -2.70
CA HIS A 81 0.90 -2.97 -3.11
C HIS A 81 -0.61 -3.17 -2.97
N LYS A 82 -1.20 -2.77 -1.84
CA LYS A 82 -2.66 -2.82 -1.62
C LYS A 82 -3.42 -2.05 -2.69
N PHE A 83 -2.95 -0.84 -3.02
CA PHE A 83 -3.54 -0.03 -4.09
C PHE A 83 -3.42 -0.69 -5.47
N ALA A 84 -2.27 -1.30 -5.79
CA ALA A 84 -2.07 -2.00 -7.06
C ALA A 84 -3.02 -3.20 -7.21
N LEU A 85 -3.17 -4.01 -6.15
CA LEU A 85 -4.11 -5.13 -6.11
C LEU A 85 -5.55 -4.67 -6.34
N ARG A 86 -5.97 -3.61 -5.63
CA ARG A 86 -7.30 -3.01 -5.80
C ARG A 86 -7.53 -2.51 -7.23
N SER A 87 -6.55 -1.81 -7.79
CA SER A 87 -6.64 -1.31 -9.17
C SER A 87 -6.78 -2.45 -10.18
N ALA A 88 -6.09 -3.57 -9.94
CA ALA A 88 -6.20 -4.75 -10.77
C ALA A 88 -7.59 -5.40 -10.68
N VAL A 89 -8.18 -5.52 -9.48
CA VAL A 89 -9.56 -6.03 -9.33
C VAL A 89 -10.58 -5.11 -9.99
N ALA A 90 -10.43 -3.80 -9.88
CA ALA A 90 -11.32 -2.84 -10.54
C ALA A 90 -11.35 -2.99 -12.08
N SER A 91 -10.29 -3.56 -12.68
CA SER A 91 -10.26 -3.87 -14.11
C SER A 91 -11.28 -4.95 -14.52
N LEU A 92 -11.73 -5.80 -13.58
CA LEU A 92 -12.78 -6.80 -13.81
C LEU A 92 -14.15 -6.16 -14.05
N ILE A 93 -14.42 -5.07 -13.35
CA ILE A 93 -15.72 -4.38 -13.38
C ILE A 93 -15.80 -3.41 -14.57
N ARG A 94 -14.67 -3.05 -15.16
CA ARG A 94 -14.57 -2.10 -16.28
C ARG A 94 -15.44 -2.42 -17.50
N PRO A 95 -15.61 -3.67 -17.96
CA PRO A 95 -16.49 -3.98 -19.08
C PRO A 95 -17.98 -3.91 -18.73
N LEU A 96 -18.32 -3.92 -17.44
CA LEU A 96 -19.69 -3.79 -16.94
C LEU A 96 -20.11 -2.32 -16.78
N ASP A 97 -19.13 -1.43 -16.70
CA ASP A 97 -19.31 0.02 -16.54
C ASP A 97 -19.62 0.69 -17.89
N SER A 98 -20.84 0.48 -18.41
CA SER A 98 -21.29 1.07 -19.69
C SER A 98 -21.29 2.59 -19.70
N ASP A 99 -21.39 3.22 -18.52
CA ASP A 99 -21.54 4.67 -18.35
C ASP A 99 -20.22 5.34 -17.86
N GLY A 100 -19.16 4.56 -17.65
CA GLY A 100 -17.83 5.05 -17.21
C GLY A 100 -17.78 5.59 -15.78
N GLY A 101 -18.82 5.34 -14.97
CA GLY A 101 -18.97 5.87 -13.63
C GLY A 101 -18.43 4.95 -12.54
N TRP A 102 -18.48 3.64 -12.73
CA TRP A 102 -18.15 2.64 -11.69
C TRP A 102 -16.64 2.47 -11.49
N VAL A 103 -15.83 2.45 -12.54
CA VAL A 103 -14.37 2.22 -12.44
C VAL A 103 -13.66 3.39 -11.77
N GLY A 104 -14.04 4.62 -12.13
CA GLY A 104 -13.50 5.84 -11.53
C GLY A 104 -13.88 5.97 -10.05
N LYS A 105 -15.11 5.57 -9.70
CA LYS A 105 -15.59 5.56 -8.31
C LYS A 105 -14.93 4.43 -7.50
N MET A 106 -14.77 3.23 -8.03
CA MET A 106 -14.19 2.11 -7.27
C MET A 106 -12.72 2.38 -6.88
N MET A 107 -11.99 3.18 -7.66
CA MET A 107 -10.64 3.64 -7.30
C MET A 107 -10.62 4.70 -6.18
N SER A 108 -11.73 5.40 -5.90
CA SER A 108 -11.74 6.56 -4.99
C SER A 108 -12.00 6.24 -3.50
N SER A 109 -11.84 4.99 -3.09
CA SER A 109 -11.65 4.59 -1.68
C SER A 109 -12.83 4.86 -0.73
N SER A 110 -14.04 5.18 -1.20
CA SER A 110 -15.19 5.32 -0.30
C SER A 110 -15.96 4.00 -0.17
N PRO A 111 -16.17 3.48 1.06
CA PRO A 111 -17.06 2.33 1.32
C PRO A 111 -18.45 2.50 0.72
N THR A 112 -18.90 3.75 0.60
CA THR A 112 -20.18 4.12 -0.02
C THR A 112 -20.29 3.68 -1.48
N ILE A 113 -19.17 3.54 -2.19
CA ILE A 113 -19.17 3.24 -3.62
C ILE A 113 -19.37 1.75 -3.89
N LEU A 114 -18.73 0.87 -3.11
CA LEU A 114 -18.99 -0.57 -3.18
C LEU A 114 -20.46 -0.86 -2.84
N THR A 115 -21.00 -0.13 -1.88
CA THR A 115 -22.43 -0.21 -1.50
C THR A 115 -23.35 0.24 -2.64
N GLN A 116 -23.02 1.34 -3.33
CA GLN A 116 -23.77 1.81 -4.50
C GLN A 116 -23.72 0.80 -5.66
N PHE A 117 -22.56 0.20 -5.91
CA PHE A 117 -22.40 -0.82 -6.94
C PHE A 117 -23.19 -2.09 -6.60
N GLN A 118 -23.18 -2.51 -5.34
CA GLN A 118 -23.99 -3.62 -4.84
C GLN A 118 -25.49 -3.35 -5.04
N GLN A 119 -25.96 -2.14 -4.74
CA GLN A 119 -27.35 -1.72 -4.99
C GLN A 119 -27.70 -1.73 -6.49
N ASP A 120 -26.85 -1.18 -7.35
CA ASP A 120 -27.08 -1.18 -8.80
C ASP A 120 -27.21 -2.63 -9.35
N ILE A 121 -26.37 -3.55 -8.87
CA ILE A 121 -26.46 -4.98 -9.23
C ILE A 121 -27.73 -5.62 -8.67
N MET A 122 -28.13 -5.28 -7.44
CA MET A 122 -29.37 -5.77 -6.84
C MET A 122 -30.61 -5.36 -7.64
N ASP A 123 -30.63 -4.10 -8.09
CA ASP A 123 -31.79 -3.47 -8.72
C ASP A 123 -31.90 -3.82 -10.21
N ARG A 124 -30.77 -3.80 -10.94
CA ARG A 124 -30.76 -4.02 -12.39
C ARG A 124 -30.49 -5.48 -12.76
N GLY A 125 -29.81 -6.22 -11.90
CA GLY A 125 -29.31 -7.56 -12.21
C GLY A 125 -28.33 -7.56 -13.39
N PHE A 126 -28.07 -8.77 -13.90
CA PHE A 126 -27.27 -8.97 -15.10
C PHE A 126 -28.15 -9.40 -16.27
N SER A 127 -27.89 -8.89 -17.47
CA SER A 127 -28.43 -9.48 -18.70
C SER A 127 -27.63 -10.74 -19.09
N GLY A 128 -28.21 -11.61 -19.91
CA GLY A 128 -27.50 -12.80 -20.41
C GLY A 128 -26.24 -12.44 -21.23
N GLU A 129 -26.25 -11.30 -21.92
CA GLU A 129 -25.07 -10.81 -22.64
C GLU A 129 -23.98 -10.30 -21.68
N GLN A 130 -24.36 -9.56 -20.64
CA GLN A 130 -23.43 -9.10 -19.60
C GLN A 130 -22.83 -10.27 -18.82
N THR A 131 -23.61 -11.31 -18.56
CA THR A 131 -23.17 -12.57 -17.91
C THR A 131 -22.04 -13.21 -18.72
N LYS A 132 -22.23 -13.39 -20.03
CA LYS A 132 -21.19 -13.96 -20.92
C LYS A 132 -19.95 -13.08 -21.00
N LYS A 133 -20.14 -11.76 -21.12
CA LYS A 133 -19.03 -10.79 -21.13
C LYS A 133 -18.23 -10.83 -19.83
N LEU A 134 -18.91 -10.95 -18.69
CA LEU A 134 -18.27 -11.06 -17.38
C LEU A 134 -17.43 -12.32 -17.28
N GLY A 135 -17.98 -13.50 -17.58
CA GLY A 135 -17.23 -14.76 -17.50
C GLY A 135 -16.02 -14.79 -18.44
N GLN A 136 -16.17 -14.29 -19.67
CA GLN A 136 -15.05 -14.20 -20.62
C GLN A 136 -13.97 -13.21 -20.16
N HIS A 137 -14.37 -12.07 -19.63
CA HIS A 137 -13.42 -11.08 -19.11
C HIS A 137 -12.71 -11.57 -17.84
N ALA A 138 -13.46 -12.18 -16.91
CA ALA A 138 -12.92 -12.85 -15.73
C ALA A 138 -11.85 -13.87 -16.12
N ARG A 139 -12.13 -14.71 -17.12
CA ARG A 139 -11.18 -15.71 -17.62
C ARG A 139 -9.90 -15.07 -18.17
N THR A 140 -10.05 -13.95 -18.85
CA THR A 140 -8.93 -13.22 -19.48
C THR A 140 -8.01 -12.61 -18.42
N ILE A 141 -8.59 -12.03 -17.36
CA ILE A 141 -7.79 -11.31 -16.37
C ILE A 141 -7.31 -12.19 -15.21
N LEU A 142 -7.94 -13.35 -14.96
CA LEU A 142 -7.64 -14.21 -13.81
C LEU A 142 -6.15 -14.55 -13.70
N VAL A 143 -5.52 -14.94 -14.82
CA VAL A 143 -4.08 -15.25 -14.86
C VAL A 143 -3.23 -14.05 -14.42
N SER A 144 -3.62 -12.84 -14.85
CA SER A 144 -2.94 -11.62 -14.44
C SER A 144 -3.11 -11.37 -12.95
N LEU A 145 -4.30 -11.57 -12.41
CA LEU A 145 -4.57 -11.39 -10.98
C LEU A 145 -3.85 -12.44 -10.11
N GLU A 146 -3.81 -13.69 -10.54
CA GLU A 146 -3.06 -14.75 -9.85
C GLU A 146 -1.57 -14.41 -9.77
N SER A 147 -0.99 -13.79 -10.79
CA SER A 147 0.40 -13.35 -10.75
C SER A 147 0.68 -12.26 -9.70
N LEU A 148 -0.34 -11.51 -9.29
CA LEU A 148 -0.24 -10.47 -8.26
C LEU A 148 -0.29 -11.02 -6.83
N THR A 149 -0.48 -12.33 -6.65
CA THR A 149 -0.47 -12.99 -5.32
C THR A 149 0.82 -12.68 -4.55
N VAL A 150 1.95 -12.52 -5.25
CA VAL A 150 3.22 -12.12 -4.65
C VAL A 150 3.13 -10.75 -3.96
N LEU A 151 2.38 -9.80 -4.53
CA LEU A 151 2.18 -8.47 -3.92
C LEU A 151 1.36 -8.56 -2.63
N ALA A 152 0.34 -9.43 -2.59
CA ALA A 152 -0.44 -9.65 -1.38
C ALA A 152 0.42 -10.25 -0.27
N ALA A 153 1.25 -11.24 -0.60
CA ALA A 153 2.21 -11.85 0.33
C ALA A 153 3.27 -10.85 0.87
N GLN A 154 3.60 -9.80 0.10
CA GLN A 154 4.51 -8.74 0.52
C GLN A 154 3.87 -7.73 1.49
N ILE A 155 2.55 -7.73 1.65
CA ILE A 155 1.85 -6.91 2.65
C ILE A 155 1.90 -7.62 4.00
N ASP A 156 1.22 -8.75 4.12
CA ASP A 156 1.19 -9.67 5.26
C ASP A 156 0.36 -10.93 4.91
N VAL A 157 0.22 -11.84 5.88
CA VAL A 157 -0.51 -13.11 5.72
C VAL A 157 -2.02 -12.89 5.58
N ASP A 158 -2.60 -11.97 6.36
CA ASP A 158 -4.05 -11.71 6.34
C ASP A 158 -4.50 -11.19 4.96
N HIS A 159 -3.72 -10.29 4.37
CA HIS A 159 -3.97 -9.78 3.01
C HIS A 159 -3.82 -10.87 1.95
N LEU A 160 -2.88 -11.82 2.12
CA LEU A 160 -2.73 -12.95 1.22
C LEU A 160 -3.94 -13.89 1.27
N GLU A 161 -4.47 -14.17 2.46
CA GLU A 161 -5.66 -15.00 2.64
C GLU A 161 -6.89 -14.37 1.98
N HIS A 162 -7.14 -13.08 2.23
CA HIS A 162 -8.26 -12.36 1.63
C HIS A 162 -8.09 -12.18 0.11
N TRP A 163 -6.86 -12.03 -0.37
CA TRP A 163 -6.57 -12.07 -1.81
C TRP A 163 -6.94 -13.43 -2.42
N GLY A 164 -6.67 -14.53 -1.71
CA GLY A 164 -7.11 -15.87 -2.10
C GLY A 164 -8.63 -15.97 -2.25
N LEU A 165 -9.39 -15.38 -1.31
CA LEU A 165 -10.87 -15.33 -1.39
C LEU A 165 -11.34 -14.56 -2.63
N ILE A 166 -10.75 -13.39 -2.90
CA ILE A 166 -11.03 -12.60 -4.11
C ILE A 166 -10.78 -13.44 -5.37
N LEU A 167 -9.64 -14.14 -5.45
CA LEU A 167 -9.32 -14.99 -6.60
C LEU A 167 -10.31 -16.15 -6.75
N ASN A 168 -10.77 -16.74 -5.64
CA ASN A 168 -11.79 -17.80 -5.67
C ASN A 168 -13.12 -17.28 -6.21
N SER A 169 -13.62 -16.14 -5.73
CA SER A 169 -14.84 -15.52 -6.26
C SER A 169 -14.70 -15.19 -7.75
N ILE A 170 -13.52 -14.77 -8.21
CA ILE A 170 -13.29 -14.54 -9.65
C ILE A 170 -13.29 -15.85 -10.44
N ARG A 171 -12.74 -16.95 -9.90
CA ARG A 171 -12.82 -18.27 -10.55
C ARG A 171 -14.26 -18.74 -10.71
N GLU A 172 -15.11 -18.51 -9.71
CA GLU A 172 -16.54 -18.83 -9.83
C GLU A 172 -17.25 -17.98 -10.88
N LEU A 173 -16.84 -16.71 -11.04
CA LEU A 173 -17.35 -15.84 -12.10
C LEU A 173 -16.90 -16.29 -13.51
N VAL A 174 -15.82 -17.05 -13.65
CA VAL A 174 -15.34 -17.55 -14.95
C VAL A 174 -16.31 -18.56 -15.56
N ASP A 175 -16.95 -19.39 -14.73
CA ASP A 175 -17.81 -20.50 -15.16
C ASP A 175 -19.31 -20.15 -15.04
N VAL A 176 -19.61 -18.85 -15.07
CA VAL A 176 -20.97 -18.36 -14.85
C VAL A 176 -21.85 -18.52 -16.10
N GLU A 177 -22.97 -19.22 -15.96
CA GLU A 177 -23.88 -19.53 -17.08
C GLU A 177 -25.21 -18.79 -17.00
N SER A 178 -25.57 -18.29 -15.81
CA SER A 178 -26.85 -17.64 -15.57
C SER A 178 -26.69 -16.25 -14.98
N PRO A 179 -27.60 -15.30 -15.32
CA PRO A 179 -27.66 -13.99 -14.68
C PRO A 179 -27.73 -14.02 -13.15
N LYS A 180 -28.37 -15.03 -12.60
CA LYS A 180 -28.48 -15.20 -11.15
C LYS A 180 -27.14 -15.57 -10.53
N GLN A 181 -26.44 -16.55 -11.11
CA GLN A 181 -25.09 -16.91 -10.64
C GLN A 181 -24.10 -15.74 -10.79
N ALA A 182 -24.22 -14.95 -11.86
CA ALA A 182 -23.37 -13.76 -12.06
C ALA A 182 -23.63 -12.68 -11.01
N ARG A 183 -24.90 -12.48 -10.64
CA ARG A 183 -25.27 -11.60 -9.54
C ARG A 183 -24.68 -12.10 -8.23
N ASP A 184 -24.90 -13.37 -7.89
CA ASP A 184 -24.50 -13.93 -6.59
C ASP A 184 -22.97 -13.94 -6.46
N GLY A 185 -22.23 -14.41 -7.48
CA GLY A 185 -20.76 -14.40 -7.48
C GLY A 185 -20.15 -12.99 -7.49
N MET A 186 -20.81 -12.01 -8.10
CA MET A 186 -20.36 -10.62 -8.03
C MET A 186 -20.58 -10.02 -6.64
N MET A 187 -21.66 -10.39 -5.94
CA MET A 187 -21.87 -9.98 -4.55
C MET A 187 -20.79 -10.53 -3.63
N GLU A 188 -20.48 -11.82 -3.76
CA GLU A 188 -19.40 -12.45 -2.99
C GLU A 188 -18.05 -11.79 -3.27
N LEU A 189 -17.76 -11.46 -4.52
CA LEU A 189 -16.56 -10.71 -4.88
C LEU A 189 -16.53 -9.32 -4.22
N ILE A 190 -17.64 -8.58 -4.22
CA ILE A 190 -17.72 -7.25 -3.60
C ILE A 190 -17.48 -7.35 -2.09
N ASP A 191 -18.06 -8.34 -1.43
CA ASP A 191 -17.86 -8.59 -0.01
C ASP A 191 -16.40 -8.95 0.28
N ALA A 192 -15.79 -9.86 -0.50
CA ALA A 192 -14.38 -10.20 -0.36
C ALA A 192 -13.43 -9.01 -0.55
N VAL A 193 -13.74 -8.11 -1.51
CA VAL A 193 -12.99 -6.86 -1.72
C VAL A 193 -13.18 -5.89 -0.54
N ARG A 194 -14.38 -5.78 0.02
CA ARG A 194 -14.64 -4.95 1.20
C ARG A 194 -13.82 -5.45 2.39
N ASP A 195 -13.85 -6.75 2.66
CA ASP A 195 -13.12 -7.34 3.77
C ASP A 195 -11.60 -7.14 3.60
N PHE A 196 -11.08 -7.30 2.38
CA PHE A 196 -9.69 -6.96 2.05
C PHE A 196 -9.36 -5.47 2.28
N ASP A 197 -10.27 -4.56 1.96
CA ASP A 197 -10.09 -3.12 2.15
C ASP A 197 -10.04 -2.72 3.63
N GLU A 198 -10.80 -3.39 4.49
CA GLU A 198 -10.87 -3.15 5.93
C GLU A 198 -9.59 -3.56 6.67
N LEU A 199 -8.76 -4.43 6.07
CA LEU A 199 -7.48 -4.84 6.66
C LEU A 199 -6.51 -3.66 6.86
N TYR A 200 -5.94 -3.59 8.06
CA TYR A 200 -4.99 -2.54 8.42
C TYR A 200 -3.55 -2.93 8.03
N ILE A 201 -2.75 -1.95 7.63
CA ILE A 201 -1.32 -2.15 7.34
C ILE A 201 -0.49 -1.57 8.50
N TYR A 202 0.21 -2.45 9.22
CA TYR A 202 1.07 -2.14 10.37
C TYR A 202 2.47 -1.64 9.99
#